data_AF-A0A931S860-F1
#
_entry.id   AF-A0A931S860-F1
#
_cell.length_a   1.000
_cell.length_b   1.000
_cell.length_c   1.000
_cell.angle_alpha   90.00
_cell.angle_beta   90.00
_cell.angle_gamma   90.00
#
_symmetry.space_group_name_H-M   'P 1'
#
loop_
_entity.id
_entity.type
_entity.pdbx_description
1 polymer ?
#
loop_
_entity_poly.entity_id
_entity_poly.type
_entity_poly.pdbx_seq_one_letter_code
_entity_poly.pdbx_strand_id
1 'polypeptide(L)'
;MLEEPSYIQKPMFGCMGCYLYGRLVLVLAARGREPWNGLLVPTEKKFHQSLRRDHKNLVTHPILKKWLYLPESNEDFEDSARALVESILADDPRIGVEPKEKSRRGG
;
A
#
# COMPACT_ATOMS: atom_id res chain seq x y z
N MET A 1 19.29 9.13 5.17
CA MET A 1 17.95 8.64 4.78
C MET A 1 17.02 9.83 4.97
N LEU A 2 16.59 10.46 3.88
CA LEU A 2 15.82 11.71 3.96
C LEU A 2 14.48 11.39 4.62
N GLU A 3 14.23 11.99 5.78
CA GLU A 3 12.92 11.96 6.40
C GLU A 3 11.99 12.77 5.51
N GLU A 4 11.16 12.11 4.70
CA GLU A 4 10.14 12.81 3.93
C GLU A 4 9.16 13.47 4.90
N PRO A 5 9.10 14.82 4.96
CA PRO A 5 8.36 15.52 6.02
C PRO A 5 6.84 15.30 5.93
N SER A 6 6.35 14.80 4.79
CA SER A 6 4.95 14.44 4.59
C SER A 6 4.61 13.02 5.05
N TYR A 7 5.62 12.22 5.44
CA TYR A 7 5.43 10.84 5.85
C TYR A 7 4.75 10.76 7.21
N ILE A 8 3.63 10.04 7.25
CA ILE A 8 2.86 9.84 8.48
C ILE A 8 2.48 8.37 8.60
N GLN A 9 2.66 7.79 9.79
CA GLN A 9 2.16 6.45 10.10
C GLN A 9 0.94 6.54 11.02
N LYS A 10 -0.09 5.74 10.74
CA LYS A 10 -1.29 5.65 11.59
C LYS A 10 -1.72 4.20 11.77
N PRO A 11 -2.08 3.78 12.99
CA PRO A 11 -2.67 2.45 13.19
C PRO A 11 -4.00 2.34 12.43
N MET A 12 -4.21 1.23 11.74
CA MET A 12 -5.40 0.94 10.95
C MET A 12 -5.81 -0.53 11.10
N PHE A 13 -6.84 -0.78 11.92
CA PHE A 13 -7.48 -2.11 12.04
C PHE A 13 -6.49 -3.26 12.34
N GLY A 14 -5.52 -3.04 13.23
CA GLY A 14 -4.48 -4.03 13.56
C GLY A 14 -3.29 -4.06 12.60
N CYS A 15 -3.31 -3.22 11.55
CA CYS A 15 -2.22 -2.96 10.63
C CYS A 15 -1.66 -1.54 10.84
N MET A 16 -0.59 -1.19 10.12
CA MET A 16 -0.05 0.18 10.09
C MET A 16 -0.27 0.79 8.70
N GLY A 17 -1.01 1.89 8.62
CA GLY A 17 -1.15 2.67 7.38
C GLY A 17 -0.03 3.69 7.25
N CYS A 18 0.64 3.71 6.12
CA CYS A 18 1.67 4.68 5.75
C CYS A 18 1.09 5.69 4.77
N TYR A 19 1.26 6.96 5.09
CA TYR A 19 0.81 8.08 4.30
C TYR A 19 2.01 8.88 3.81
N LEU A 20 1.94 9.35 2.57
CA LEU A 20 2.93 10.24 1.97
C LEU A 20 2.18 11.27 1.11
N TYR A 21 2.56 12.54 1.21
CA TYR A 21 1.86 13.66 0.55
C TYR A 21 0.33 13.65 0.76
N GLY A 22 -0.12 13.24 1.96
CA GLY A 22 -1.54 13.14 2.31
C GLY A 22 -2.29 11.92 1.75
N ARG A 23 -1.67 11.10 0.90
CA ARG A 23 -2.25 9.86 0.33
C ARG A 23 -1.88 8.66 1.19
N LEU A 24 -2.79 7.70 1.35
CA LEU A 24 -2.44 6.38 1.90
C LEU A 24 -1.73 5.59 0.81
N VAL A 25 -0.42 5.38 0.95
CA VAL A 25 0.45 4.80 -0.09
C VAL A 25 0.84 3.34 0.19
N LEU A 26 0.80 2.91 1.45
CA LEU A 26 1.12 1.53 1.84
C LEU A 26 0.37 1.17 3.13
N VAL A 27 0.05 -0.10 3.32
CA VAL A 27 -0.39 -0.62 4.62
C VAL A 27 0.45 -1.85 4.96
N LEU A 28 1.15 -1.78 6.10
CA LEU A 28 1.92 -2.87 6.67
C LEU A 28 0.99 -3.77 7.48
N ALA A 29 0.81 -5.00 7.03
CA ALA A 29 -0.03 -6.00 7.67
C ALA A 29 0.84 -7.18 8.12
N ALA A 30 1.69 -6.97 9.13
CA ALA A 30 2.67 -7.97 9.60
C ALA A 30 2.14 -8.95 10.66
N ARG A 31 0.88 -8.81 11.08
CA ARG A 31 0.25 -9.64 12.13
C ARG A 31 -1.07 -10.26 11.68
N GLY A 32 -1.37 -10.17 10.38
CA GLY A 32 -2.57 -10.75 9.80
C GLY A 32 -2.40 -12.22 9.44
N ARG A 33 -3.50 -12.89 9.12
CA ARG A 33 -3.45 -14.18 8.39
C ARG A 33 -3.59 -13.89 6.91
N GLU A 34 -2.96 -14.69 6.06
CA GLU A 34 -3.20 -14.65 4.61
C GLU A 34 -4.72 -14.66 4.33
N PRO A 35 -5.23 -13.78 3.46
CA PRO A 35 -4.51 -12.90 2.53
C PRO A 35 -4.24 -11.48 3.08
N TRP A 36 -3.88 -11.34 4.35
CA TRP A 36 -3.61 -10.06 5.02
C TRP A 36 -2.25 -10.04 5.73
N ASN A 37 -1.29 -10.85 5.27
CA ASN A 37 0.04 -10.93 5.86
C ASN A 37 1.10 -10.48 4.86
N GLY A 38 1.51 -9.22 4.93
CA GLY A 38 2.42 -8.59 3.98
C GLY A 38 2.11 -7.11 3.77
N LEU A 39 2.18 -6.65 2.51
CA LEU A 39 1.97 -5.24 2.15
C LEU A 39 0.73 -5.06 1.30
N LEU A 40 -0.17 -4.17 1.72
CA LEU A 40 -1.26 -3.71 0.87
C LEU A 40 -0.84 -2.43 0.16
N VAL A 41 -1.12 -2.36 -1.14
CA VAL A 41 -0.81 -1.20 -1.98
C VAL A 41 -2.12 -0.55 -2.43
N PRO A 42 -2.52 0.57 -1.81
CA PRO A 42 -3.67 1.32 -2.24
C PRO A 42 -3.40 1.95 -3.62
N THR A 43 -4.27 1.64 -4.58
CA THR A 43 -4.19 2.13 -5.95
C THR A 43 -5.58 2.02 -6.60
N GLU A 44 -5.76 2.65 -7.76
CA GLU A 44 -6.94 2.47 -8.61
C GLU A 44 -6.80 1.26 -9.54
N LYS A 45 -7.92 0.60 -9.86
CA LYS A 45 -7.93 -0.60 -10.72
C LYS A 45 -7.27 -0.39 -12.09
N LYS A 46 -7.38 0.82 -12.67
CA LYS A 46 -6.78 1.16 -13.97
C LYS A 46 -5.25 1.00 -13.98
N PHE A 47 -4.60 1.12 -12.81
CA PHE A 47 -3.15 1.00 -12.68
C PHE A 47 -2.67 -0.41 -12.30
N HIS A 48 -3.59 -1.35 -12.04
CA HIS A 48 -3.22 -2.71 -11.60
C HIS A 48 -2.31 -3.39 -12.62
N GLN A 49 -2.65 -3.33 -13.91
CA GLN A 49 -1.86 -4.00 -14.94
C GLN A 49 -0.46 -3.39 -15.06
N SER A 50 -0.34 -2.06 -15.04
CA SER A 50 0.95 -1.38 -15.14
C SER A 50 1.82 -1.63 -13.92
N LEU A 51 1.25 -1.57 -12.70
CA LEU A 51 1.99 -1.81 -11.46
C LEU A 51 2.44 -3.27 -11.34
N ARG A 52 1.62 -4.24 -11.77
CA ARG A 52 2.00 -5.66 -11.76
C ARG A 52 3.06 -6.01 -12.80
N ARG A 53 3.16 -5.24 -13.89
CA ARG A 53 4.26 -5.40 -14.86
C ARG A 53 5.59 -4.95 -14.26
N ASP A 54 5.57 -3.84 -13.53
CA ASP A 54 6.78 -3.25 -12.96
C ASP A 54 7.18 -3.93 -11.64
N HIS A 55 6.19 -4.43 -10.87
CA HIS A 55 6.36 -5.21 -9.64
C HIS A 55 5.67 -6.57 -9.80
N LYS A 56 6.39 -7.57 -10.32
CA LYS A 56 5.83 -8.87 -10.72
C LYS A 56 5.18 -9.66 -9.58
N ASN A 57 5.64 -9.44 -8.35
CA ASN A 57 5.15 -10.11 -7.16
C ASN A 57 3.89 -9.47 -6.57
N LEU A 58 3.42 -8.34 -7.13
CA LEU A 58 2.11 -7.80 -6.78
C LEU A 58 0.99 -8.63 -7.39
N VAL A 59 0.03 -8.96 -6.54
CA VAL A 59 -1.23 -9.59 -6.93
C VAL A 59 -2.40 -8.69 -6.60
N THR A 60 -3.51 -8.84 -7.31
CA THR A 60 -4.76 -8.20 -6.88
C THR A 60 -5.19 -8.84 -5.58
N HIS A 61 -5.45 -8.03 -4.55
CA HIS A 61 -5.87 -8.57 -3.27
C HIS A 61 -7.19 -9.33 -3.41
N PRO A 62 -7.31 -10.59 -2.95
CA PRO A 62 -8.47 -11.43 -3.22
C PRO A 62 -9.77 -10.91 -2.61
N ILE A 63 -9.68 -10.30 -1.42
CA ILE A 63 -10.81 -9.66 -0.72
C ILE A 63 -10.96 -8.19 -1.14
N LEU A 64 -9.93 -7.35 -0.93
CA LEU A 64 -9.87 -5.96 -1.39
C LEU A 64 -9.49 -5.85 -2.87
N LYS A 65 -10.35 -6.34 -3.78
CA LYS A 65 -10.12 -6.33 -5.24
C LYS A 65 -9.80 -4.95 -5.86
N LYS A 66 -9.90 -3.87 -5.08
CA LYS A 66 -9.49 -2.51 -5.45
C LYS A 66 -7.99 -2.26 -5.28
N TRP A 67 -7.32 -2.98 -4.39
CA TRP A 67 -5.93 -2.77 -4.03
C TRP A 67 -5.06 -3.93 -4.51
N LEU A 68 -3.77 -3.67 -4.64
CA LEU A 68 -2.78 -4.70 -4.84
C LEU A 68 -2.23 -5.16 -3.48
N TYR A 69 -1.57 -6.30 -3.51
CA TYR A 69 -1.06 -7.00 -2.34
C TYR A 69 0.27 -7.66 -2.69
N LEU A 70 1.25 -7.51 -1.81
CA LEU A 70 2.48 -8.30 -1.80
C LEU A 70 2.41 -9.24 -0.59
N PRO A 71 2.21 -10.56 -0.78
CA PRO A 71 2.23 -11.53 0.30
C PRO A 71 3.61 -11.65 0.93
N GLU A 72 3.70 -11.71 2.26
CA GLU A 72 4.95 -12.01 2.99
C GLU A 72 5.47 -13.42 2.66
N SER A 73 4.58 -14.33 2.28
CA SER A 73 4.91 -15.69 1.85
C SER A 73 5.67 -15.78 0.52
N ASN A 74 5.88 -14.66 -0.19
CA ASN A 74 6.68 -14.61 -1.41
C ASN A 74 8.18 -14.76 -1.08
N GLU A 75 8.89 -15.64 -1.80
CA GLU A 75 10.33 -15.88 -1.58
C GLU A 75 11.17 -14.60 -1.76
N ASP A 76 10.77 -13.72 -2.68
CA ASP A 76 11.45 -12.45 -2.96
C ASP A 76 10.77 -11.26 -2.24
N PHE A 77 10.10 -11.51 -1.11
CA PHE A 77 9.30 -10.50 -0.41
C PHE A 77 10.11 -9.23 -0.10
N GLU A 78 11.27 -9.36 0.52
CA GLU A 78 12.10 -8.21 0.95
C GLU A 78 12.58 -7.35 -0.22
N ASP A 79 13.02 -7.98 -1.31
CA ASP A 79 13.48 -7.28 -2.51
C ASP A 79 12.31 -6.60 -3.24
N SER A 80 11.17 -7.28 -3.30
CA SER A 80 9.93 -6.74 -3.88
C SER A 80 9.38 -5.58 -3.06
N ALA A 81 9.44 -5.69 -1.73
CA ALA A 81 9.03 -4.66 -0.79
C ALA A 81 9.92 -3.42 -0.93
N ARG A 82 11.25 -3.61 -1.04
CA ARG A 82 12.19 -2.52 -1.27
C ARG A 82 11.91 -1.78 -2.58
N ALA A 83 11.76 -2.51 -3.68
CA ALA A 83 11.42 -1.91 -4.98
C ALA A 83 10.09 -1.15 -4.93
N LEU A 84 9.09 -1.67 -4.22
CA LEU A 84 7.81 -0.99 -4.02
C LEU A 84 7.96 0.31 -3.22
N VAL A 85 8.75 0.28 -2.13
CA VAL A 85 9.03 1.47 -1.31
C VAL A 85 9.79 2.52 -2.12
N GLU A 86 10.74 2.12 -2.97
CA GLU A 86 11.44 3.03 -3.88
C GLU A 86 10.48 3.74 -4.83
N SER A 87 9.53 3.02 -5.44
CA SER A 87 8.48 3.64 -6.28
C SER A 87 7.60 4.62 -5.49
N ILE A 88 7.29 4.31 -4.22
CA ILE A 88 6.52 5.22 -3.35
C ILE A 88 7.31 6.48 -3.03
N LEU A 89 8.60 6.35 -2.70
CA LEU A 89 9.48 7.49 -2.41
C LEU A 89 9.74 8.35 -3.65
N ALA A 90 9.70 7.75 -4.85
CA ALA A 90 9.76 8.46 -6.14
C ALA A 90 8.44 9.16 -6.53
N ASP A 91 7.45 9.18 -5.62
CA ASP A 91 6.11 9.72 -5.82
C ASP A 91 5.37 9.16 -7.06
N ASP A 92 5.44 7.84 -7.28
CA ASP A 92 4.72 7.21 -8.39
C ASP A 92 3.21 7.56 -8.33
N PRO A 93 2.66 8.28 -9.33
CA PRO A 93 1.28 8.76 -9.31
C PRO A 93 0.24 7.64 -9.37
N ARG A 94 0.67 6.41 -9.66
CA ARG A 94 -0.17 5.21 -9.69
C ARG A 94 -0.44 4.66 -8.29
N ILE A 95 0.41 5.00 -7.31
CA ILE A 95 0.33 4.51 -5.94
C ILE A 95 -0.25 5.61 -5.05
N GLY A 96 -1.12 5.19 -4.15
CA GLY A 96 -1.77 6.09 -3.22
C GLY A 96 -3.26 6.23 -3.49
N VAL A 97 -4.02 6.32 -2.41
CA VAL A 97 -5.40 6.80 -2.45
C VAL A 97 -5.57 7.93 -1.46
N GLU A 98 -6.27 8.97 -1.87
CA GLU A 98 -6.62 10.03 -0.93
C GLU A 98 -7.57 9.45 0.13
N PRO A 99 -7.31 9.67 1.42
CA PRO A 99 -8.26 9.31 2.45
C PRO A 99 -9.53 10.13 2.18
N LYS A 100 -10.65 9.44 1.91
CA LYS A 100 -11.94 10.13 1.87
C LYS A 100 -12.13 10.83 3.21
N GLU A 101 -12.23 12.15 3.20
CA GLU A 101 -12.64 12.90 4.38
C GLU A 101 -13.93 12.25 4.89
N LYS A 102 -13.86 11.72 6.11
CA LYS A 102 -15.08 11.35 6.82
C LYS A 102 -15.80 12.68 7.05
N SER A 103 -16.72 13.02 6.15
CA SER A 103 -17.81 13.95 6.47
C SER A 103 -18.33 13.50 7.84
N ARG A 104 -18.13 14.36 8.84
CA ARG A 104 -18.80 14.23 10.13
C ARG A 104 -20.29 14.28 9.81
N ARG A 105 -20.93 13.13 9.62
CA ARG A 105 -22.36 13.04 9.88
C ARG A 105 -22.51 13.25 11.38
N GLY A 106 -22.77 14.50 11.74
CA GLY A 106 -23.36 14.83 13.04
C GLY A 106 -24.73 14.18 13.15
N GLY A 107 -25.15 13.95 14.38
CA GLY A 107 -26.41 13.30 14.77
C GLY A 107 -26.14 12.27 15.84
#